data_AF-A0A8D8ERW5-F1
#
_entry.id   AF-A0A8D8ERW5-F1
#
_cell.length_a   1.000
_cell.length_b   1.000
_cell.length_c   1.000
_cell.angle_alpha   90.00
_cell.angle_beta   90.00
_cell.angle_gamma   90.00
#
_symmetry.space_group_name_H-M   'P 1'
#
loop_
_entity.id
_entity.type
_entity.pdbx_description
1 polymer ?
#
loop_
_entity_poly.entity_id
_entity_poly.type
_entity_poly.pdbx_seq_one_letter_code
_entity_poly.pdbx_strand_id
1 'polypeptide(L)'
;MIASGSDTKKQKTCLQVATNVTEQKHNVTREVRGQNLGICRGFRGCTLWLTGLSGAGKTSIAFELEAYLVSKGIPAYGLDGDNIRTGLNKNLGFSQVDREENIRRVAE
;
A
#
# COMPACT_ATOMS: atom_id res chain seq x y z
N MET A 1 17.10 35.50 -35.34
CA MET A 1 17.88 35.05 -34.17
C MET A 1 16.91 34.44 -33.17
N ILE A 2 16.73 33.12 -33.22
CA ILE A 2 17.32 32.09 -32.32
C ILE A 2 16.64 32.08 -30.94
N ALA A 3 15.85 31.01 -30.71
CA ALA A 3 15.62 30.20 -29.50
C ALA A 3 15.21 30.94 -28.18
N SER A 4 14.46 30.40 -27.24
CA SER A 4 14.09 29.04 -26.83
C SER A 4 13.18 29.20 -25.61
N GLY A 5 12.19 28.33 -25.45
CA GLY A 5 11.44 28.26 -24.19
C GLY A 5 10.14 27.52 -24.34
N SER A 6 10.20 26.29 -24.86
CA SER A 6 9.08 25.37 -24.89
C SER A 6 8.55 25.15 -23.48
N ASP A 7 7.39 25.71 -23.18
CA ASP A 7 6.62 25.45 -21.98
C ASP A 7 6.01 24.04 -22.08
N THR A 8 6.85 23.03 -21.81
CA THR A 8 6.44 21.62 -21.79
C THR A 8 5.61 21.34 -20.54
N LYS A 9 4.31 21.70 -20.58
CA LYS A 9 3.29 21.04 -19.75
C LYS A 9 3.17 19.57 -20.21
N LYS A 10 4.02 18.70 -19.68
CA LYS A 10 3.79 17.25 -19.68
C LYS A 10 3.24 16.83 -18.33
N GLN A 11 1.96 17.10 -18.11
CA GLN A 11 1.14 16.24 -17.26
C GLN A 11 0.40 15.27 -18.17
N LYS A 12 0.91 14.04 -18.25
CA LYS A 12 0.16 12.89 -18.77
C LYS A 12 0.38 11.73 -17.80
N THR A 13 -0.46 11.69 -16.77
CA THR A 13 -0.67 10.51 -15.94
C THR A 13 -2.11 10.05 -16.13
N CYS A 14 -2.31 9.06 -16.99
CA CYS A 14 -3.33 8.03 -16.82
C CYS A 14 -3.11 6.95 -17.87
N LEU A 15 -2.72 5.76 -17.44
CA LEU A 15 -3.08 4.51 -18.12
C LEU A 15 -3.33 3.44 -17.05
N GLN A 16 -4.48 3.54 -16.38
CA GLN A 16 -5.18 2.36 -15.88
C GLN A 16 -5.71 1.63 -17.12
N VAL A 17 -5.25 0.41 -17.42
CA VAL A 17 -5.76 -0.29 -18.61
C VAL A 17 -6.05 -1.76 -18.33
N ALA A 18 -7.07 -1.97 -17.52
CA ALA A 18 -7.79 -3.23 -17.53
C ALA A 18 -8.98 -3.07 -18.49
N THR A 19 -8.99 -3.82 -19.60
CA THR A 19 -10.10 -3.84 -20.57
C THR A 19 -11.00 -5.04 -20.28
N ASN A 20 -12.32 -4.89 -20.45
CA ASN A 20 -13.31 -5.95 -20.24
C ASN A 20 -13.38 -6.44 -18.77
N VAL A 21 -13.33 -5.54 -17.80
CA VAL A 21 -13.50 -5.86 -16.38
C VAL A 21 -14.95 -5.63 -15.97
N THR A 22 -15.54 -6.60 -15.28
CA THR A 22 -16.80 -6.45 -14.55
C THR A 22 -16.53 -6.48 -13.06
N GLU A 23 -17.04 -5.50 -12.32
CA GLU A 23 -16.91 -5.47 -10.87
C GLU A 23 -17.73 -6.62 -10.26
N GLN A 24 -17.05 -7.47 -9.50
CA GLN A 24 -17.67 -8.58 -8.79
C GLN A 24 -17.99 -8.15 -7.37
N LYS A 25 -19.27 -8.12 -7.01
CA LYS A 25 -19.69 -7.76 -5.65
C LYS A 25 -19.27 -8.84 -4.67
N HIS A 26 -18.75 -8.41 -3.52
CA HIS A 26 -18.48 -9.32 -2.42
C HIS A 26 -19.79 -9.82 -1.79
N ASN A 27 -19.83 -11.11 -1.46
CA ASN A 27 -20.98 -11.74 -0.78
C ASN A 27 -21.11 -11.36 0.70
N VAL A 28 -20.10 -10.69 1.27
CA VAL A 28 -20.04 -10.35 2.70
C VAL A 28 -19.78 -8.84 2.83
N THR A 29 -20.53 -8.18 3.70
CA THR A 29 -20.35 -6.73 3.95
C THR A 29 -19.19 -6.44 4.90
N ARG A 30 -18.79 -5.18 4.99
CA ARG A 30 -17.74 -4.74 5.92
C ARG A 30 -18.18 -4.94 7.37
N GLU A 31 -19.45 -4.72 7.67
CA GLU A 31 -20.06 -4.84 8.99
C GLU A 31 -20.02 -6.30 9.45
N VAL A 32 -20.43 -7.23 8.57
CA VAL A 32 -20.36 -8.67 8.87
C VAL A 32 -18.91 -9.11 9.07
N ARG A 33 -17.96 -8.64 8.25
CA ARG A 33 -16.53 -8.91 8.50
C ARG A 33 -16.07 -8.36 9.85
N GLY A 34 -16.41 -7.12 10.18
CA GLY A 34 -16.02 -6.48 11.44
C GLY A 34 -16.60 -7.16 12.68
N GLN A 35 -17.73 -7.85 12.56
CA GLN A 35 -18.30 -8.65 13.65
C GLN A 35 -17.56 -9.98 13.86
N ASN A 36 -16.91 -10.51 12.83
CA ASN A 36 -16.33 -11.86 12.83
C ASN A 36 -14.79 -11.89 12.81
N LEU A 37 -14.12 -10.76 12.55
CA LEU A 37 -12.66 -10.67 12.51
C LEU A 37 -12.08 -10.32 13.90
N GLY A 38 -11.34 -11.26 14.48
CA GLY A 38 -10.70 -11.11 15.78
C GLY A 38 -11.64 -11.36 16.96
N ILE A 39 -11.18 -11.03 18.17
CA ILE A 39 -11.98 -11.20 19.40
C ILE A 39 -12.79 -9.93 19.74
N CYS A 40 -12.39 -8.78 19.20
CA CYS A 40 -13.06 -7.50 19.42
C CYS A 40 -14.22 -7.34 18.44
N ARG A 41 -15.45 -7.21 18.96
CA ARG A 41 -16.63 -6.97 18.11
C ARG A 41 -16.56 -5.58 17.46
N GLY A 42 -16.90 -5.52 16.18
CA GLY A 42 -16.94 -4.26 15.44
C GLY A 42 -15.56 -3.81 14.96
N PHE A 43 -14.67 -4.76 14.66
CA PHE A 43 -13.36 -4.48 14.07
C PHE A 43 -13.51 -3.57 12.84
N ARG A 44 -12.71 -2.50 12.82
CA ARG A 44 -12.64 -1.57 11.70
C ARG A 44 -11.23 -1.59 11.15
N GLY A 45 -11.08 -2.21 9.97
CA GLY A 45 -9.82 -2.13 9.22
C GLY A 45 -9.44 -0.68 8.92
N CYS A 46 -8.17 -0.37 9.09
CA CYS A 46 -7.53 0.90 8.76
C CYS A 46 -6.07 0.65 8.34
N THR A 47 -5.45 1.65 7.72
CA THR A 47 -4.04 1.58 7.30
C THR A 47 -3.24 2.60 8.09
N LEU A 48 -2.16 2.15 8.73
CA LEU A 48 -1.17 3.01 9.36
C LEU A 48 0.05 3.13 8.44
N TRP A 49 0.15 4.26 7.75
CA TRP A 49 1.23 4.49 6.78
C TRP A 49 2.45 5.13 7.46
N LEU A 50 3.45 4.33 7.78
CA LEU A 50 4.71 4.82 8.34
C LEU A 50 5.62 5.33 7.22
N THR A 51 6.05 6.58 7.35
CA THR A 51 6.92 7.27 6.38
C THR A 51 8.08 7.94 7.12
N GLY A 52 9.23 8.05 6.45
CA GLY A 52 10.47 8.55 7.05
C GLY A 52 11.72 7.97 6.40
N LEU A 53 12.87 8.55 6.74
CA LEU A 53 14.18 8.17 6.19
C LEU A 53 14.52 6.70 6.44
N SER A 54 15.41 6.14 5.61
CA SER A 54 15.97 4.81 5.89
C SER A 54 16.64 4.81 7.26
N GLY A 55 16.43 3.75 8.04
CA GLY A 55 16.93 3.66 9.43
C GLY A 55 16.13 4.42 10.48
N ALA A 56 15.08 5.17 10.13
CA ALA A 56 14.24 5.89 11.10
C ALA A 56 13.36 4.99 12.01
N GLY A 57 13.49 3.66 11.91
CA GLY A 57 12.77 2.70 12.75
C GLY A 57 11.36 2.32 12.27
N LYS A 58 10.97 2.65 11.03
CA LYS A 58 9.62 2.35 10.49
C LYS A 58 9.25 0.87 10.62
N THR A 59 10.12 -0.02 10.15
CA THR A 59 9.92 -1.47 10.19
C THR A 59 9.86 -1.99 11.63
N SER A 60 10.75 -1.50 12.50
CA SER A 60 10.75 -1.86 13.92
C SER A 60 9.45 -1.48 14.61
N ILE A 61 8.96 -0.26 14.39
CA ILE A 61 7.69 0.21 14.96
C ILE A 61 6.51 -0.58 14.38
N ALA A 62 6.50 -0.86 13.08
CA ALA A 62 5.42 -1.61 12.43
C ALA A 62 5.27 -3.02 13.02
N PHE A 63 6.36 -3.78 13.17
CA PHE A 63 6.30 -5.15 13.66
C PHE A 63 5.99 -5.24 15.15
N GLU A 64 6.51 -4.32 15.97
CA GLU A 64 6.12 -4.25 17.39
C GLU A 64 4.67 -3.83 17.58
N LEU A 65 4.18 -2.90 16.75
CA LEU A 65 2.76 -2.52 16.77
C LEU A 65 1.86 -3.68 16.33
N GLU A 66 2.25 -4.43 15.30
CA GLU A 66 1.56 -5.65 14.87
C GLU A 66 1.49 -6.67 16.00
N ALA A 67 2.64 -7.00 16.63
CA ALA A 67 2.71 -7.91 17.75
C ALA A 67 1.82 -7.45 18.92
N TYR A 68 1.85 -6.15 19.24
CA TYR A 68 1.00 -5.55 20.27
C TYR A 68 -0.49 -5.70 19.95
N LEU A 69 -0.94 -5.34 18.74
CA LEU A 69 -2.35 -5.43 18.35
C LEU A 69 -2.86 -6.87 18.36
N VAL A 70 -2.06 -7.80 17.82
CA VAL A 70 -2.37 -9.23 17.82
C VAL A 70 -2.47 -9.77 19.25
N SER A 71 -1.59 -9.33 20.17
CA SER A 71 -1.67 -9.69 21.60
C SER A 71 -2.96 -9.22 22.29
N LYS A 72 -3.61 -8.19 21.75
CA LYS A 72 -4.92 -7.69 22.19
C LYS A 72 -6.09 -8.33 21.43
N GLY A 73 -5.80 -9.29 20.55
CA GLY A 73 -6.77 -9.98 19.70
C GLY A 73 -7.39 -9.09 18.61
N ILE A 74 -6.70 -8.00 18.26
CA ILE A 74 -7.01 -7.14 17.12
C ILE A 74 -6.21 -7.67 15.92
N PRO A 75 -6.87 -8.12 14.85
CA PRO A 75 -6.15 -8.55 13.64
C PRO A 75 -5.34 -7.40 13.05
N ALA A 76 -4.06 -7.63 12.83
CA ALA A 76 -3.12 -6.69 12.22
C ALA A 76 -2.21 -7.42 11.24
N TYR A 77 -1.65 -6.67 10.29
CA TYR A 77 -0.69 -7.19 9.33
C TYR A 77 0.34 -6.13 8.96
N GLY A 78 1.62 -6.47 9.06
CA GLY A 78 2.74 -5.60 8.69
C GLY A 78 3.11 -5.72 7.21
N LEU A 79 2.91 -4.64 6.44
CA LEU A 79 3.42 -4.51 5.07
C LEU A 79 4.73 -3.72 5.07
N ASP A 80 5.86 -4.41 4.91
CA ASP A 80 7.18 -3.79 4.80
C ASP A 80 7.66 -3.73 3.35
N GLY A 81 8.16 -2.56 2.94
CA GLY A 81 8.57 -2.30 1.57
C GLY A 81 9.72 -3.20 1.08
N ASP A 82 10.58 -3.66 1.98
CA ASP A 82 11.67 -4.58 1.64
C ASP A 82 11.17 -6.02 1.57
N ASN A 83 10.25 -6.43 2.44
CA ASN A 83 9.60 -7.74 2.35
C ASN A 83 8.81 -7.91 1.03
N ILE A 84 8.08 -6.87 0.60
CA ILE A 84 7.28 -6.92 -0.64
C ILE A 84 8.17 -7.04 -1.88
N ARG A 85 9.39 -6.50 -1.85
CA ARG A 85 10.40 -6.67 -2.91
C ARG A 85 10.89 -8.10 -3.07
N THR A 86 10.70 -8.98 -2.09
CA THR A 86 11.03 -10.40 -2.25
C THR A 86 9.95 -11.19 -3.00
N GLY A 87 8.72 -10.67 -3.07
CA GLY A 87 7.55 -11.33 -3.65
C GLY A 87 6.92 -10.52 -4.78
N LEU A 88 5.84 -9.80 -4.46
CA LEU A 88 5.00 -9.04 -5.41
C LEU A 88 5.81 -8.05 -6.25
N ASN A 89 6.85 -7.44 -5.67
CA ASN A 89 7.66 -6.40 -6.29
C ASN A 89 9.07 -6.85 -6.67
N LYS A 90 9.32 -8.17 -6.78
CA LYS A 90 10.65 -8.70 -7.16
C LYS A 90 11.16 -8.25 -8.53
N ASN A 91 10.26 -7.80 -9.40
CA ASN A 91 10.60 -7.28 -10.72
C ASN A 91 10.91 -5.77 -10.74
N LEU A 92 10.82 -5.08 -9.60
CA LEU A 92 11.07 -3.65 -9.49
C LEU A 92 12.49 -3.40 -8.95
N GLY A 93 13.26 -2.59 -9.67
CA GLY A 93 14.59 -2.15 -9.26
C GLY A 93 14.57 -1.05 -8.20
N PHE A 94 15.61 -0.20 -8.21
CA PHE A 94 15.74 0.96 -7.31
C PHE A 94 15.72 2.30 -8.06
N SER A 95 15.36 2.30 -9.35
CA SER A 95 15.16 3.53 -10.12
C SER A 95 14.01 4.35 -9.53
N GLN A 96 13.93 5.64 -9.88
CA GLN A 96 12.85 6.51 -9.40
C GLN A 96 11.46 5.96 -9.80
N VAL A 97 11.32 5.51 -11.04
CA VAL A 97 10.07 4.94 -11.57
C VAL A 97 9.70 3.64 -10.85
N ASP A 98 10.68 2.76 -10.60
CA ASP A 98 10.44 1.51 -9.86
C ASP A 98 10.01 1.77 -8.41
N ARG A 99 10.53 2.83 -7.78
CA ARG A 99 10.12 3.22 -6.42
C ARG A 99 8.70 3.76 -6.39
N GLU A 100 8.30 4.55 -7.38
CA GLU A 100 6.93 5.05 -7.52
C GLU A 100 5.94 3.90 -7.71
N GLU A 101 6.24 2.96 -8.61
CA GLU A 101 5.41 1.77 -8.84
C GLU A 101 5.37 0.84 -7.61
N ASN A 102 6.48 0.70 -6.89
CA ASN A 102 6.52 -0.04 -5.64
C ASN A 102 5.55 0.56 -4.62
N ILE A 103 5.55 1.89 -4.45
CA ILE A 103 4.62 2.58 -3.53
C ILE A 103 3.17 2.41 -4.00
N ARG A 104 2.89 2.52 -5.31
CA ARG A 104 1.54 2.33 -5.86
C ARG A 104 0.99 0.93 -5.54
N ARG A 105 1.75 -0.13 -5.81
CA ARG A 105 1.34 -1.52 -5.55
C ARG A 105 1.11 -1.84 -4.08
N VAL A 106 1.81 -1.15 -3.17
CA VAL A 106 1.62 -1.33 -1.71
C VAL A 106 0.38 -0.60 -1.22
N ALA A 107 -0.07 0.45 -1.92
CA ALA A 107 -1.22 1.26 -1.55
C ALA A 107 -2.57 0.73 -2.08
N GLU A 108 -2.56 -0.16 -3.07
CA GLU A 108 -3.73 -0.82 -3.65
C GLU A 108 -4.13 -2.09 -2.90
#